data_AF-A0A379VYD9-F1
#
_entry.id   AF-A0A379VYD9-F1
#
_cell.length_a   1.000
_cell.length_b   1.000
_cell.length_c   1.000
_cell.angle_alpha   90.00
_cell.angle_beta   90.00
_cell.angle_gamma   90.00
#
_symmetry.space_group_name_H-M   'P 1'
#
loop_
_entity.id
_entity.type
_entity.pdbx_description
1 polymer ?
#
loop_
_entity_poly.entity_id
_entity_poly.type
_entity_poly.pdbx_seq_one_letter_code
_entity_poly.pdbx_strand_id
1 'polypeptide(L)'
;MLHPQRVYAYLKSIGSRYMQFIPLVERAANKDGMLAHPQDEQTAVTPWSVDGLQFGKFLNAIFDIWIREDIGDIGIQLFEQTLAAWCGLPPQVCVFAPVCGSAFAMEMNGDVYNCDHFVYPQYKLGNINDTPLRQMNNSAKNQQFGLDKSRTMAQECHTCPWQFACYGGCPKHRFLPSACGPMKQNYLCAGYQCFFSHTAPMMKAMKTLYVNNLSPAEIRSVFFK
;
A
#
# COMPACT_ATOMS: atom_id res chain seq x y z
N MET A 1 -15.22 7.78 0.19
CA MET A 1 -15.58 7.41 -1.20
C MET A 1 -16.97 6.77 -1.20
N LEU A 2 -17.93 7.32 -1.95
CA LEU A 2 -19.36 7.07 -1.69
C LEU A 2 -19.94 5.81 -2.36
N HIS A 3 -19.27 5.22 -3.36
CA HIS A 3 -19.91 4.19 -4.21
C HIS A 3 -18.99 2.98 -4.57
N PRO A 4 -18.45 2.23 -3.58
CA PRO A 4 -17.57 1.08 -3.84
C PRO A 4 -18.17 0.05 -4.80
N GLN A 5 -19.42 -0.35 -4.56
CA GLN A 5 -20.09 -1.39 -5.32
C GLN A 5 -20.35 -0.98 -6.78
N ARG A 6 -20.71 0.31 -7.00
CA ARG A 6 -20.93 0.84 -8.35
C ARG A 6 -19.63 0.88 -9.16
N VAL A 7 -18.53 1.30 -8.53
CA VAL A 7 -17.20 1.29 -9.17
C VAL A 7 -16.80 -0.15 -9.51
N TYR A 8 -16.93 -1.06 -8.56
CA TYR A 8 -16.58 -2.46 -8.76
C TYR A 8 -17.43 -3.12 -9.87
N ALA A 9 -18.75 -2.95 -9.82
CA ALA A 9 -19.66 -3.47 -10.84
C ALA A 9 -19.37 -2.90 -12.24
N TYR A 10 -19.05 -1.61 -12.33
CA TYR A 10 -18.67 -0.99 -13.60
C TYR A 10 -17.35 -1.57 -14.15
N LEU A 11 -16.32 -1.70 -13.31
CA LEU A 11 -15.05 -2.32 -13.73
C LEU A 11 -15.26 -3.76 -14.19
N LYS A 12 -16.12 -4.52 -13.50
CA LYS A 12 -16.54 -5.86 -13.93
C LYS A 12 -17.23 -5.84 -15.29
N SER A 13 -18.18 -4.90 -15.50
CA SER A 13 -19.01 -4.85 -16.71
C SER A 13 -18.23 -4.48 -17.96
N ILE A 14 -17.14 -3.71 -17.83
CA ILE A 14 -16.23 -3.42 -18.95
C ILE A 14 -15.19 -4.52 -19.19
N GLY A 15 -15.28 -5.65 -18.48
CA GLY A 15 -14.40 -6.80 -18.67
C GLY A 15 -13.11 -6.78 -17.87
N SER A 16 -12.93 -5.86 -16.91
CA SER A 16 -11.72 -5.87 -16.09
C SER A 16 -11.68 -7.11 -15.19
N ARG A 17 -10.53 -7.80 -15.18
CA ARG A 17 -10.26 -9.00 -14.38
C ARG A 17 -9.13 -8.82 -13.38
N TYR A 18 -8.39 -7.71 -13.47
CA TYR A 18 -7.32 -7.36 -12.54
C TYR A 18 -7.48 -5.90 -12.14
N MET A 19 -7.68 -5.64 -10.85
CA MET A 19 -8.03 -4.32 -10.33
C MET A 19 -7.06 -3.87 -9.26
N GLN A 20 -6.70 -2.59 -9.30
CA GLN A 20 -5.90 -1.90 -8.29
C GLN A 20 -6.68 -0.68 -7.81
N PHE A 21 -6.87 -0.57 -6.50
CA PHE A 21 -7.50 0.58 -5.87
C PHE A 21 -6.43 1.38 -5.12
N ILE A 22 -5.97 2.45 -5.75
CA ILE A 22 -4.89 3.30 -5.22
C ILE A 22 -5.52 4.48 -4.47
N PRO A 23 -5.22 4.67 -3.17
CA PRO A 23 -5.78 5.78 -2.39
C PRO A 23 -5.16 7.11 -2.83
N LEU A 24 -5.99 8.08 -3.22
CA LEU A 24 -5.55 9.44 -3.52
C LEU A 24 -5.35 10.22 -2.20
N VAL A 25 -4.10 10.50 -1.86
CA VAL A 25 -3.73 11.27 -0.65
C VAL A 25 -2.68 12.29 -1.03
N GLU A 26 -3.06 13.56 -0.92
CA GLU A 26 -2.25 14.72 -1.25
C GLU A 26 -2.34 15.76 -0.13
N ARG A 27 -1.23 16.42 0.15
CA ARG A 27 -1.13 17.47 1.15
C ARG A 27 -0.95 18.80 0.45
N ALA A 28 -1.58 19.85 0.97
CA ALA A 28 -1.37 21.21 0.48
C ALA A 28 -0.10 21.79 1.13
N ALA A 29 0.85 22.25 0.33
CA ALA A 29 2.02 23.00 0.80
C ALA A 29 1.63 24.39 1.32
N ASN A 30 0.68 25.03 0.61
CA ASN A 30 0.18 26.37 0.88
C ASN A 30 -1.28 26.49 0.39
N LYS A 31 -1.88 27.69 0.54
CA LYS A 31 -3.25 27.98 0.10
C LYS A 31 -3.39 28.12 -1.42
N ASP A 32 -2.28 28.18 -2.16
CA ASP A 32 -2.24 28.48 -3.60
C ASP A 32 -2.31 27.20 -4.47
N GLY A 33 -2.57 26.04 -3.87
CA GLY A 33 -2.76 24.77 -4.58
C GLY A 33 -1.48 23.99 -4.87
N MET A 34 -0.33 24.43 -4.35
CA MET A 34 0.92 23.66 -4.45
C MET A 34 0.87 22.44 -3.53
N LEU A 35 1.37 21.29 -4.01
CA LEU A 35 1.43 20.06 -3.22
C LEU A 35 2.65 20.04 -2.30
N ALA A 36 2.48 19.52 -1.08
CA ALA A 36 3.55 19.43 -0.09
C ALA A 36 4.56 18.33 -0.44
N HIS A 37 5.83 18.63 -0.20
CA HIS A 37 6.92 17.68 -0.31
C HIS A 37 6.77 16.56 0.75
N PRO A 38 7.22 15.32 0.51
CA PRO A 38 7.15 14.23 1.49
C PRO A 38 7.73 14.56 2.88
N GLN A 39 8.78 15.37 2.93
CA GLN A 39 9.44 15.81 4.17
C GLN A 39 8.71 16.94 4.90
N ASP A 40 7.76 17.62 4.26
CA ASP A 40 7.11 18.76 4.90
C ASP A 40 6.23 18.31 6.08
N GLU A 41 6.00 19.23 7.02
CA GLU A 41 5.32 18.94 8.28
C GLU A 41 3.80 19.08 8.23
N GLN A 42 3.23 19.60 7.13
CA GLN A 42 1.78 19.77 7.04
C GLN A 42 1.09 18.41 7.15
N THR A 43 -0.02 18.44 7.87
CA THR A 43 -0.87 17.26 8.09
C THR A 43 -2.22 17.40 7.37
N ALA A 44 -2.58 18.61 6.98
CA ALA A 44 -3.80 18.89 6.25
C ALA A 44 -3.70 18.34 4.82
N VAL A 45 -4.70 17.52 4.47
CA VAL A 45 -4.85 16.97 3.12
C VAL A 45 -5.75 17.85 2.27
N THR A 46 -5.62 17.71 0.95
CA THR A 46 -6.46 18.42 -0.02
C THR A 46 -7.92 17.93 0.03
N PRO A 47 -8.90 18.73 -0.43
CA PRO A 47 -10.32 18.34 -0.41
C PRO A 47 -10.67 17.07 -1.22
N TRP A 48 -9.86 16.71 -2.21
CA TRP A 48 -10.03 15.50 -3.03
C TRP A 48 -9.32 14.27 -2.46
N SER A 49 -8.56 14.43 -1.38
CA SER A 49 -7.92 13.30 -0.70
C SER A 49 -8.97 12.39 -0.04
N VAL A 50 -8.76 11.08 -0.14
CA VAL A 50 -9.63 10.10 0.51
C VAL A 50 -9.34 10.05 2.00
N ASP A 51 -10.37 10.06 2.84
CA ASP A 51 -10.21 9.76 4.26
C ASP A 51 -9.74 8.31 4.46
N GLY A 52 -8.80 8.12 5.40
CA GLY A 52 -8.21 6.81 5.68
C GLY A 52 -9.25 5.76 6.05
N LEU A 53 -10.16 6.04 6.98
CA LEU A 53 -11.19 5.08 7.39
C LEU A 53 -12.19 4.82 6.26
N GLN A 54 -12.56 5.85 5.49
CA GLN A 54 -13.42 5.68 4.32
C GLN A 54 -12.78 4.77 3.26
N PHE A 55 -11.46 4.82 3.07
CA PHE A 55 -10.75 3.91 2.17
C PHE A 55 -10.84 2.45 2.66
N GLY A 56 -10.67 2.21 3.97
CA GLY A 56 -10.87 0.87 4.55
C GLY A 56 -12.29 0.34 4.34
N LYS A 57 -13.32 1.17 4.57
CA LYS A 57 -14.72 0.81 4.32
C LYS A 57 -15.01 0.53 2.85
N PHE A 58 -14.40 1.30 1.95
CA PHE A 58 -14.49 1.06 0.51
C PHE A 58 -13.93 -0.32 0.14
N LEU A 59 -12.77 -0.69 0.68
CA LEU A 59 -12.17 -2.00 0.44
C LEU A 59 -13.02 -3.14 1.00
N ASN A 60 -13.56 -2.99 2.21
CA ASN A 60 -14.43 -4.00 2.83
C ASN A 60 -15.68 -4.27 1.99
N ALA A 61 -16.34 -3.22 1.52
CA ALA A 61 -17.53 -3.34 0.69
C ALA A 61 -17.27 -4.09 -0.63
N ILE A 62 -16.07 -3.95 -1.20
CA ILE A 62 -15.66 -4.71 -2.39
C ILE A 62 -15.27 -6.14 -2.01
N PHE A 63 -14.54 -6.32 -0.91
CA PHE A 63 -14.13 -7.63 -0.41
C PHE A 63 -15.32 -8.56 -0.17
N ASP A 64 -16.39 -8.03 0.42
CA ASP A 64 -17.61 -8.79 0.73
C ASP A 64 -18.30 -9.38 -0.51
N ILE A 65 -18.22 -8.68 -1.64
CA ILE A 65 -18.74 -9.16 -2.93
C ILE A 65 -17.72 -10.13 -3.53
N TRP A 66 -16.47 -9.69 -3.62
CA TRP A 66 -15.39 -10.43 -4.27
C TRP A 66 -15.21 -11.84 -3.70
N ILE A 67 -15.18 -11.97 -2.37
CA ILE A 67 -14.94 -13.27 -1.70
C ILE A 67 -16.06 -14.29 -1.96
N ARG A 68 -17.27 -13.82 -2.27
CA ARG A 68 -18.46 -14.66 -2.52
C ARG A 68 -18.63 -15.00 -3.99
N GLU A 69 -18.38 -14.03 -4.85
CA GLU A 69 -18.77 -14.10 -6.26
C GLU A 69 -17.59 -14.29 -7.20
N ASP A 70 -16.43 -13.70 -6.91
CA ASP A 70 -15.41 -13.41 -7.92
C ASP A 70 -14.00 -13.91 -7.58
N ILE A 71 -13.77 -14.45 -6.37
CA ILE A 71 -12.48 -15.02 -6.01
C ILE A 71 -12.11 -16.16 -6.98
N GLY A 72 -10.92 -16.09 -7.55
CA GLY A 72 -10.44 -17.01 -8.60
C GLY A 72 -10.67 -16.49 -10.02
N ASP A 73 -11.66 -15.63 -10.23
CA ASP A 73 -11.99 -15.06 -11.54
C ASP A 73 -11.48 -13.62 -11.71
N ILE A 74 -11.45 -12.84 -10.62
CA ILE A 74 -10.98 -11.45 -10.59
C ILE A 74 -9.87 -11.32 -9.56
N GLY A 75 -8.71 -10.79 -9.97
CA GLY A 75 -7.61 -10.43 -9.09
C GLY A 75 -7.75 -9.00 -8.57
N ILE A 76 -7.64 -8.82 -7.25
CA ILE A 76 -7.55 -7.50 -6.61
C ILE A 76 -6.23 -7.43 -5.86
N GLN A 77 -5.30 -6.59 -6.34
CA GLN A 77 -3.91 -6.58 -5.88
C GLN A 77 -3.78 -6.51 -4.35
N LEU A 78 -4.57 -5.66 -3.70
CA LEU A 78 -4.50 -5.51 -2.24
C LEU A 78 -4.99 -6.77 -1.49
N PHE A 79 -5.98 -7.47 -2.03
CA PHE A 79 -6.53 -8.69 -1.41
C PHE A 79 -5.53 -9.84 -1.54
N GLU A 80 -4.95 -10.00 -2.73
CA GLU A 80 -3.89 -10.98 -2.99
C GLU A 80 -2.64 -10.70 -2.16
N GLN A 81 -2.20 -9.44 -2.08
CA GLN A 81 -1.10 -9.01 -1.21
C GLN A 81 -1.38 -9.31 0.27
N THR A 82 -2.63 -9.15 0.71
CA THR A 82 -3.02 -9.44 2.09
C THR A 82 -2.97 -10.94 2.34
N LEU A 83 -3.52 -11.76 1.44
CA LEU A 83 -3.44 -13.22 1.53
C LEU A 83 -1.98 -13.71 1.53
N ALA A 84 -1.14 -13.16 0.65
CA ALA A 84 0.29 -13.47 0.61
C ALA A 84 0.97 -13.21 1.97
N ALA A 85 0.67 -12.08 2.62
CA ALA A 85 1.18 -11.79 3.96
C ALA A 85 0.71 -12.79 5.01
N TRP A 86 -0.56 -13.22 4.98
CA TRP A 86 -1.08 -14.27 5.86
C TRP A 86 -0.38 -15.62 5.68
N CYS A 87 -0.01 -15.93 4.43
CA CYS A 87 0.75 -17.12 4.05
C CYS A 87 2.26 -17.01 4.33
N GLY A 88 2.75 -15.87 4.83
CA GLY A 88 4.18 -15.65 5.07
C GLY A 88 5.01 -15.51 3.80
N LEU A 89 4.37 -15.20 2.67
CA LEU A 89 5.03 -15.01 1.38
C LEU A 89 5.64 -13.60 1.29
N PRO A 90 6.67 -13.41 0.45
CA PRO A 90 7.24 -12.10 0.21
C PRO A 90 6.19 -11.08 -0.27
N PRO A 91 6.28 -9.82 0.17
CA PRO A 91 5.39 -8.76 -0.26
C PRO A 91 5.55 -8.50 -1.77
N GLN A 92 4.42 -8.43 -2.47
CA GLN A 92 4.32 -8.15 -3.90
C GLN A 92 4.26 -6.64 -4.19
N VAL A 93 3.82 -5.83 -3.21
CA VAL A 93 3.69 -4.38 -3.34
C VAL A 93 4.58 -3.67 -2.33
N CYS A 94 5.40 -2.73 -2.81
CA CYS A 94 6.42 -2.04 -2.01
C CYS A 94 5.85 -1.32 -0.78
N VAL A 95 4.58 -0.89 -0.84
CA VAL A 95 3.86 -0.23 0.27
C VAL A 95 3.77 -1.13 1.50
N PHE A 96 3.66 -2.45 1.31
CA PHE A 96 3.51 -3.45 2.37
C PHE A 96 4.77 -4.27 2.61
N ALA A 97 5.92 -3.86 2.07
CA ALA A 97 7.20 -4.48 2.35
C ALA A 97 7.88 -3.89 3.61
N PRO A 98 8.76 -4.62 4.31
CA PRO A 98 9.50 -4.06 5.45
C PRO A 98 10.47 -2.94 5.03
N VAL A 99 11.00 -3.02 3.81
CA VAL A 99 11.94 -2.07 3.21
C VAL A 99 11.46 -1.64 1.82
N CYS A 100 11.96 -0.52 1.29
CA CYS A 100 11.67 -0.04 -0.08
C CYS A 100 12.96 0.27 -0.86
N GLY A 101 12.88 1.06 -1.95
CA GLY A 101 14.04 1.46 -2.75
C GLY A 101 14.39 0.54 -3.92
N SER A 102 13.46 -0.32 -4.35
CA SER A 102 13.64 -1.19 -5.51
C SER A 102 12.75 -0.83 -6.71
N ALA A 103 11.87 0.17 -6.57
CA ALA A 103 10.92 0.60 -7.59
C ALA A 103 11.36 1.94 -8.19
N PHE A 104 12.51 1.96 -8.87
CA PHE A 104 13.11 3.19 -9.37
C PHE A 104 12.19 3.97 -10.31
N ALA A 105 12.17 5.28 -10.14
CA ALA A 105 11.60 6.19 -11.13
C ALA A 105 12.74 6.75 -11.99
N MET A 106 12.54 6.79 -13.30
CA MET A 106 13.47 7.38 -14.26
C MET A 106 12.75 8.47 -15.03
N GLU A 107 13.27 9.69 -14.95
CA GLU A 107 12.77 10.85 -15.67
C GLU A 107 13.26 10.84 -17.13
N MET A 108 12.61 11.64 -17.98
CA MET A 108 12.90 11.69 -19.42
C MET A 108 14.35 12.13 -19.72
N ASN A 109 14.98 12.89 -18.82
CA ASN A 109 16.39 13.30 -18.94
C ASN A 109 17.39 12.20 -18.52
N GLY A 110 16.91 11.02 -18.12
CA GLY A 110 17.71 9.90 -17.64
C GLY A 110 18.00 9.91 -16.15
N ASP A 111 17.52 10.90 -15.38
CA ASP A 111 17.72 10.94 -13.94
C ASP A 111 16.93 9.83 -13.24
N VAL A 112 17.60 9.12 -12.33
CA VAL A 112 17.02 7.99 -11.61
C VAL A 112 16.85 8.33 -10.14
N TYR A 113 15.70 8.01 -9.56
CA TYR A 113 15.29 8.26 -8.19
C TYR A 113 14.87 6.97 -7.49
N ASN A 114 14.86 6.97 -6.15
CA ASN A 114 14.51 5.80 -5.35
C ASN A 114 13.12 5.23 -5.67
N CYS A 115 12.11 6.09 -5.88
CA CYS A 115 10.79 5.74 -6.40
C CYS A 115 10.00 6.97 -6.88
N ASP A 116 8.85 6.72 -7.48
CA ASP A 116 7.89 7.70 -8.03
C ASP A 116 7.37 8.73 -7.00
N HIS A 117 7.27 8.35 -5.73
CA HIS A 117 6.88 9.26 -4.65
C HIS A 117 7.98 10.21 -4.17
N PHE A 118 9.23 9.97 -4.57
CA PHE A 118 10.41 10.70 -4.09
C PHE A 118 11.26 11.21 -5.25
N VAL A 119 10.62 11.79 -6.27
CA VAL A 119 11.29 12.42 -7.42
C VAL A 119 11.66 13.87 -7.07
N TYR A 120 12.63 14.03 -6.17
CA TYR A 120 13.15 15.33 -5.76
C TYR A 120 14.68 15.31 -5.70
N PRO A 121 15.38 16.45 -5.88
CA PRO A 121 16.83 16.50 -6.02
C PRO A 121 17.61 15.72 -4.95
N GLN A 122 17.17 15.80 -3.68
CA GLN A 122 17.80 15.09 -2.56
C GLN A 122 17.69 13.56 -2.64
N TYR A 123 16.76 13.01 -3.44
CA TYR A 123 16.56 11.57 -3.66
C TYR A 123 17.12 11.07 -5.01
N LYS A 124 17.69 11.95 -5.84
CA LYS A 124 18.35 11.54 -7.10
C LYS A 124 19.50 10.57 -6.82
N LEU A 125 19.46 9.38 -7.41
CA LEU A 125 20.51 8.35 -7.30
C LEU A 125 21.63 8.56 -8.33
N GLY A 126 21.30 9.08 -9.51
CA GLY A 126 22.24 9.31 -10.60
C GLY A 126 21.53 9.59 -11.91
N ASN A 127 22.25 9.46 -13.03
CA ASN A 127 21.68 9.48 -14.37
C ASN A 127 22.06 8.18 -15.09
N ILE A 128 21.11 7.57 -15.80
CA ILE A 128 21.28 6.27 -16.46
C ILE A 128 22.38 6.26 -17.53
N ASN A 129 22.67 7.42 -18.12
CA ASN A 129 23.70 7.55 -19.15
C ASN A 129 25.12 7.48 -18.56
N ASP A 130 25.28 7.84 -17.28
CA ASP A 130 26.60 7.95 -16.63
C ASP A 130 26.86 6.83 -15.61
N THR A 131 25.80 6.29 -14.99
CA THR A 131 25.90 5.34 -13.88
C THR A 131 25.05 4.10 -14.12
N PRO A 132 25.62 2.87 -14.10
CA PRO A 132 24.84 1.65 -14.25
C PRO A 132 23.76 1.49 -13.16
N LEU A 133 22.56 1.04 -13.54
CA LEU A 133 21.45 0.78 -12.60
C LEU A 133 21.84 -0.09 -11.40
N ARG A 134 22.68 -1.12 -11.62
CA ARG A 134 23.19 -1.98 -10.53
C ARG A 134 23.96 -1.17 -9.49
N GLN A 135 24.78 -0.21 -9.92
CA GLN A 135 25.54 0.64 -9.01
C GLN A 135 24.62 1.58 -8.23
N MET A 136 23.63 2.18 -8.89
CA MET A 136 22.62 3.00 -8.21
C MET A 136 21.80 2.19 -7.19
N ASN A 137 21.38 0.97 -7.56
CA ASN A 137 20.64 0.06 -6.69
C ASN A 137 21.43 -0.34 -5.44
N ASN A 138 22.72 -0.61 -5.61
CA ASN A 138 23.60 -1.05 -4.53
C ASN A 138 24.28 0.12 -3.79
N SER A 139 23.94 1.37 -4.13
CA SER A 139 24.52 2.55 -3.48
C SER A 139 24.08 2.65 -2.01
N ALA A 140 24.96 3.20 -1.17
CA ALA A 140 24.64 3.48 0.23
C ALA A 140 23.38 4.37 0.37
N LYS A 141 23.20 5.32 -0.56
CA LYS A 141 22.03 6.20 -0.61
C LYS A 141 20.72 5.41 -0.80
N ASN A 142 20.70 4.45 -1.73
CA ASN A 142 19.51 3.62 -1.97
C ASN A 142 19.23 2.66 -0.82
N GLN A 143 20.28 2.02 -0.28
CA GLN A 143 20.14 1.13 0.88
C GLN A 143 19.61 1.87 2.10
N GLN A 144 20.12 3.08 2.38
CA GLN A 144 19.66 3.91 3.49
C GLN A 144 18.18 4.30 3.31
N PHE A 145 17.79 4.75 2.11
CA PHE A 145 16.40 5.08 1.81
C PHE A 145 15.47 3.88 2.04
N GLY A 146 15.88 2.68 1.62
CA GLY A 146 15.11 1.46 1.81
C GLY A 146 14.94 1.07 3.28
N LEU A 147 16.03 1.15 4.07
CA LEU A 147 16.05 0.86 5.49
C LEU A 147 15.30 1.92 6.33
N ASP A 148 15.22 3.16 5.84
CA ASP A 148 14.48 4.22 6.52
C ASP A 148 13.01 3.89 6.68
N LYS A 149 12.43 3.09 5.77
CA LYS A 149 11.05 2.63 5.90
C LYS A 149 10.81 1.86 7.20
N SER A 150 11.72 0.98 7.61
CA SER A 150 11.58 0.26 8.88
C SER A 150 12.06 1.09 10.07
N ARG A 151 13.16 1.83 9.91
CA ARG A 151 13.78 2.65 10.97
C ARG A 151 12.89 3.79 11.46
N THR A 152 12.10 4.39 10.57
CA THR A 152 11.23 5.55 10.87
C THR A 152 9.78 5.15 11.08
N MET A 153 9.52 3.87 11.31
CA MET A 153 8.18 3.38 11.61
C MET A 153 7.73 3.92 12.99
N ALA A 154 6.46 4.31 13.10
CA ALA A 154 5.89 4.80 14.36
C ALA A 154 5.94 3.70 15.45
N GLN A 155 6.16 4.09 16.71
CA GLN A 155 6.43 3.15 17.80
C GLN A 155 5.27 2.15 18.00
N GLU A 156 4.03 2.61 17.89
CA GLU A 156 2.81 1.79 17.97
C GLU A 156 2.69 0.76 16.84
N CYS A 157 3.39 0.95 15.72
CA CYS A 157 3.37 -0.01 14.62
C CYS A 157 4.23 -1.25 14.90
N HIS A 158 5.20 -1.18 15.84
CA HIS A 158 6.03 -2.33 16.23
C HIS A 158 5.29 -3.36 17.10
N THR A 159 4.20 -2.95 17.74
CA THR A 159 3.34 -3.82 18.55
C THR A 159 1.96 -4.03 17.91
N CYS A 160 1.74 -3.45 16.72
CA CYS A 160 0.48 -3.57 16.00
C CYS A 160 0.29 -5.01 15.51
N PRO A 161 -0.88 -5.65 15.74
CA PRO A 161 -1.14 -7.02 15.29
C PRO A 161 -1.10 -7.17 13.77
N TRP A 162 -1.20 -6.06 13.02
CA TRP A 162 -1.18 -6.03 11.56
C TRP A 162 0.20 -5.69 10.97
N GLN A 163 1.25 -5.58 11.79
CA GLN A 163 2.60 -5.21 11.31
C GLN A 163 3.06 -6.13 10.17
N PHE A 164 2.83 -7.43 10.27
CA PHE A 164 3.24 -8.44 9.29
C PHE A 164 2.64 -8.22 7.88
N ALA A 165 1.49 -7.54 7.78
CA ALA A 165 0.82 -7.23 6.52
C ALA A 165 0.96 -5.75 6.11
N CYS A 166 1.46 -4.90 7.00
CA CYS A 166 1.41 -3.44 6.85
C CYS A 166 2.80 -2.78 6.80
N TYR A 167 3.68 -3.13 7.74
CA TYR A 167 4.99 -2.49 7.96
C TYR A 167 4.95 -0.95 7.96
N GLY A 168 3.91 -0.37 8.56
CA GLY A 168 3.71 1.09 8.65
C GLY A 168 3.36 1.78 7.31
N GLY A 169 3.07 1.00 6.26
CA GLY A 169 2.70 1.49 4.93
C GLY A 169 3.80 2.33 4.26
N CYS A 170 3.43 3.04 3.20
CA CYS A 170 4.34 3.90 2.44
C CYS A 170 4.82 5.11 3.27
N PRO A 171 6.13 5.42 3.30
CA PRO A 171 6.66 6.62 3.96
C PRO A 171 6.03 7.94 3.49
N LYS A 172 5.64 8.06 2.20
CA LYS A 172 4.93 9.25 1.67
C LYS A 172 3.68 9.61 2.49
N HIS A 173 3.01 8.61 3.07
CA HIS A 173 1.77 8.81 3.82
C HIS A 173 2.00 8.90 5.33
N ARG A 174 3.24 8.96 5.83
CA ARG A 174 3.56 9.05 7.25
C ARG A 174 3.70 10.50 7.70
N PHE A 175 2.57 11.16 7.91
CA PHE A 175 2.54 12.57 8.30
C PHE A 175 1.59 12.89 9.45
N LEU A 176 0.83 11.92 9.97
CA LEU A 176 0.02 12.15 11.16
C LEU A 176 0.89 12.09 12.44
N PRO A 177 0.54 12.85 13.49
CA PRO A 177 1.20 12.70 14.78
C PRO A 177 1.01 11.28 15.32
N SER A 178 2.07 10.70 15.90
CA SER A 178 2.00 9.45 16.67
C SER A 178 1.67 9.76 18.13
N ALA A 179 0.95 8.86 18.78
CA ALA A 179 0.70 8.92 20.22
C ALA A 179 1.87 8.39 21.06
N CYS A 180 2.85 7.71 20.42
CA CYS A 180 3.88 6.93 21.09
C CYS A 180 5.31 7.40 20.79
N GLY A 181 5.49 8.57 20.16
CA GLY A 181 6.82 9.13 19.92
C GLY A 181 6.87 10.14 18.78
N PRO A 182 8.08 10.56 18.37
CA PRO A 182 8.29 11.59 17.34
C PRO A 182 8.05 11.08 15.91
N MET A 183 8.04 9.76 15.69
CA MET A 183 7.86 9.17 14.36
C MET A 183 6.40 9.25 13.93
N LYS A 184 6.15 9.74 12.72
CA LYS A 184 4.79 10.02 12.23
C LYS A 184 4.03 8.75 11.85
N GLN A 185 2.74 8.71 12.17
CA GLN A 185 1.84 7.62 11.80
C GLN A 185 1.38 7.75 10.34
N ASN A 186 1.07 6.60 9.72
CA ASN A 186 0.49 6.56 8.39
C ASN A 186 -0.94 7.13 8.40
N TYR A 187 -1.23 8.09 7.52
CA TYR A 187 -2.55 8.69 7.34
C TYR A 187 -3.65 7.65 7.04
N LEU A 188 -3.31 6.58 6.33
CA LEU A 188 -4.24 5.50 5.98
C LEU A 188 -4.33 4.41 7.07
N CYS A 189 -3.69 4.59 8.24
CA CYS A 189 -3.61 3.55 9.28
C CYS A 189 -4.98 3.04 9.73
N ALA A 190 -5.93 3.95 10.00
CA ALA A 190 -7.29 3.57 10.39
C ALA A 190 -8.01 2.74 9.30
N GLY A 191 -7.78 3.07 8.02
CA GLY A 191 -8.30 2.32 6.88
C GLY A 191 -7.74 0.92 6.78
N TYR A 192 -6.40 0.80 6.89
CA TYR A 192 -5.73 -0.49 6.88
C TYR A 192 -6.14 -1.37 8.07
N GLN A 193 -6.22 -0.82 9.28
CA GLN A 193 -6.71 -1.57 10.44
C GLN A 193 -8.15 -2.05 10.26
N CYS A 194 -9.03 -1.18 9.74
CA CYS A 194 -10.42 -1.52 9.43
C CYS A 194 -10.51 -2.65 8.40
N PHE A 195 -9.68 -2.59 7.35
CA PHE A 195 -9.64 -3.61 6.30
C PHE A 195 -9.05 -4.94 6.79
N PHE A 196 -7.89 -4.92 7.43
CA PHE A 196 -7.25 -6.15 7.93
C PHE A 196 -8.09 -6.85 8.99
N SER A 197 -8.72 -6.10 9.89
CA SER A 197 -9.62 -6.69 10.90
C SER A 197 -10.85 -7.34 10.28
N HIS A 198 -11.46 -6.70 9.27
CA HIS A 198 -12.66 -7.20 8.60
C HIS A 198 -12.37 -8.48 7.81
N THR A 199 -11.25 -8.51 7.09
CA THR A 199 -10.90 -9.63 6.22
C THR A 199 -10.21 -10.78 6.95
N ALA A 200 -9.67 -10.56 8.16
CA ALA A 200 -8.89 -11.55 8.91
C ALA A 200 -9.53 -12.94 9.03
N PRO A 201 -10.84 -13.11 9.31
CA PRO A 201 -11.45 -14.43 9.37
C PRO A 201 -11.36 -15.19 8.04
N MET A 202 -11.67 -14.52 6.92
CA MET A 202 -11.61 -15.11 5.59
C MET A 202 -10.18 -15.35 5.13
N MET A 203 -9.26 -14.45 5.45
CA MET A 203 -7.84 -14.63 5.16
C MET A 203 -7.25 -15.83 5.91
N LYS A 204 -7.65 -16.04 7.18
CA LYS A 204 -7.25 -17.25 7.94
C LYS A 204 -7.78 -18.53 7.29
N ALA A 205 -9.03 -18.54 6.84
CA ALA A 205 -9.62 -19.69 6.14
C ALA A 205 -8.92 -19.97 4.79
N MET A 206 -8.69 -18.93 3.99
CA MET A 206 -7.93 -19.04 2.73
C MET A 206 -6.50 -19.51 2.95
N LYS A 207 -5.83 -19.04 4.01
CA LYS A 207 -4.52 -19.55 4.42
C LYS A 207 -4.59 -21.05 4.73
N THR A 208 -5.61 -21.52 5.47
CA THR A 208 -5.79 -22.95 5.76
C THR A 208 -5.90 -23.76 4.48
N LEU A 209 -6.64 -23.29 3.47
CA LEU A 209 -6.70 -23.95 2.16
C LEU A 209 -5.31 -24.00 1.50
N TYR A 210 -4.63 -22.86 1.44
CA TYR A 210 -3.29 -22.74 0.85
C TYR A 210 -2.28 -23.70 1.47
N VAL A 211 -2.21 -23.78 2.81
CA VAL A 211 -1.25 -24.68 3.49
C VAL A 211 -1.58 -26.17 3.31
N ASN A 212 -2.80 -26.50 2.91
CA ASN A 212 -3.22 -27.86 2.56
C ASN A 212 -3.14 -28.13 1.04
N ASN A 213 -2.46 -27.27 0.27
CA ASN A 213 -2.34 -27.37 -1.19
C ASN A 213 -3.68 -27.29 -1.94
N LEU A 214 -4.69 -26.65 -1.34
CA LEU A 214 -5.97 -26.35 -1.98
C LEU A 214 -5.99 -24.91 -2.48
N SER A 215 -6.77 -24.66 -3.53
CA SER A 215 -6.93 -23.30 -4.03
C SER A 215 -7.64 -22.43 -2.98
N PRO A 216 -7.13 -21.24 -2.64
CA PRO A 216 -7.85 -20.30 -1.78
C PRO A 216 -9.25 -19.94 -2.28
N ALA A 217 -9.49 -20.03 -3.60
CA ALA A 217 -10.80 -19.77 -4.21
C ALA A 217 -11.85 -20.83 -3.82
N GLU A 218 -11.44 -22.01 -3.35
CA GLU A 218 -12.36 -23.03 -2.83
C GLU A 218 -13.09 -22.58 -1.57
N ILE A 219 -12.69 -21.47 -0.93
CA ILE A 219 -13.45 -20.88 0.18
C ILE A 219 -14.92 -20.61 -0.20
N ARG A 220 -15.19 -20.36 -1.49
CA ARG A 220 -16.54 -20.18 -2.03
C ARG A 220 -17.42 -21.42 -1.80
N SER A 221 -16.91 -22.62 -2.10
CA SER A 221 -17.68 -23.86 -1.93
C SER A 221 -17.88 -24.24 -0.45
N VAL A 222 -16.98 -23.79 0.43
CA VAL A 222 -17.00 -24.09 1.87
C VAL A 222 -17.98 -23.17 2.63
N PHE A 223 -18.00 -21.88 2.31
CA PHE A 223 -18.75 -20.88 3.11
C PHE A 223 -19.94 -20.25 2.40
N PHE A 224 -20.00 -20.30 1.06
CA PHE A 224 -21.01 -19.59 0.27
C PHE A 224 -21.65 -20.56 -0.73
N LYS A 225 -22.50 -21.45 -0.20
CA LYS A 225 -23.40 -22.28 -1.01
C LYS A 225 -24.58 -21.47 -1.52
#